data_AF-A0A075MRA4-F1
#
_entry.id   AF-A0A075MRA4-F1
#
_cell.length_a   1.000
_cell.length_b   1.000
_cell.length_c   1.000
_cell.angle_alpha   90.00
_cell.angle_beta   90.00
_cell.angle_gamma   90.00
#
_symmetry.space_group_name_H-M   'P 1'
#
loop_
_entity.id
_entity.type
_entity.pdbx_description
1 polymer ?
#
loop_
_entity_poly.entity_id
_entity_poly.type
_entity_poly.pdbx_seq_one_letter_code
_entity_poly.pdbx_strand_id
1 'polypeptide(L)' 'MGIELLTEEQYRELQKLGNFDTKTSSWVRTPSDIRKLGGALFADFRYGHVFVYHNGAQSYYGVRAFRGSLRV' A
#
# COMPACT_ATOMS: atom_id res chain seq x y z
N MET A 1 18.30 -6.46 -2.42
CA MET A 1 18.04 -5.50 -1.33
C MET A 1 16.63 -5.76 -0.81
N GLY A 2 16.50 -6.27 0.42
CA GLY A 2 15.27 -6.85 0.99
C GLY A 2 14.21 -5.84 1.41
N ILE A 3 13.73 -5.03 0.47
CA ILE A 3 12.61 -4.12 0.72
C ILE A 3 11.31 -4.92 0.61
N GLU A 4 10.53 -4.94 1.69
CA GLU A 4 9.21 -5.59 1.73
C GLU A 4 8.11 -4.53 1.69
N LEU A 5 7.04 -4.78 0.93
CA LEU A 5 5.83 -3.94 0.99
C LEU A 5 5.24 -3.95 2.40
N LEU A 6 4.80 -2.78 2.87
CA LEU A 6 4.10 -2.68 4.15
C LEU A 6 2.82 -3.51 4.15
N THR A 7 2.53 -4.22 5.23
CA THR A 7 1.18 -4.75 5.48
C THR A 7 0.20 -3.61 5.73
N GLU A 8 -1.10 -3.90 5.71
CA GLU A 8 -2.12 -2.91 6.06
C GLU A 8 -1.90 -2.36 7.48
N GLU A 9 -1.58 -3.23 8.43
CA GLU A 9 -1.32 -2.86 9.81
C GLU A 9 -0.11 -1.93 9.90
N GLN A 10 0.99 -2.28 9.22
CA GLN A 10 2.18 -1.43 9.19
C GLN A 10 1.90 -0.07 8.53
N TYR A 11 1.06 -0.05 7.49
CA TYR A 11 0.61 1.20 6.88
C TYR A 11 -0.23 2.05 7.84
N ARG A 12 -1.07 1.44 8.68
CA ARG A 12 -1.82 2.14 9.74
C ARG A 12 -0.89 2.68 10.83
N GLU A 13 0.11 1.90 11.25
CA GLU A 13 1.14 2.34 12.20
C GLU A 13 1.97 3.51 11.63
N LEU A 14 2.28 3.49 10.34
CA LEU A 14 2.95 4.61 9.67
C LEU A 14 2.20 5.93 9.85
N GLN A 15 0.86 5.91 9.81
CA GLN A 15 0.06 7.13 9.98
C GLN A 15 0.15 7.73 11.39
N LYS A 16 0.58 6.95 12.39
CA LYS A 16 0.82 7.47 13.75
C LYS A 16 2.08 8.33 13.82
N LEU A 17 2.99 8.18 12.85
CA LEU A 17 4.22 8.98 12.75
C LEU A 17 3.99 10.29 11.97
N GLY A 18 2.82 10.44 11.32
CA GLY A 18 2.45 11.60 10.52
C GLY A 18 1.43 11.25 9.44
N ASN A 19 0.88 12.25 8.77
CA ASN A 19 -0.11 12.02 7.72
C ASN A 19 0.59 11.79 6.38
N PHE A 20 0.59 10.55 5.89
CA PHE A 20 1.20 10.15 4.62
C PHE A 20 0.13 9.80 3.58
N ASP A 21 0.46 9.95 2.29
CA ASP A 21 -0.40 9.54 1.18
C ASP A 21 -1.80 10.18 1.25
N THR A 22 -1.83 11.49 1.52
CA THR A 22 -3.08 12.28 1.66
C THR A 22 -3.72 12.71 0.35
N LYS A 23 -2.98 12.57 -0.77
CA LYS A 23 -3.43 12.92 -2.12
C LYS A 23 -3.26 11.76 -3.12
N THR A 24 -2.44 10.78 -2.76
CA THR A 24 -2.05 9.64 -3.60
C THR A 24 -2.37 8.34 -2.89
N SER A 25 -2.29 7.24 -3.62
CA SER A 25 -2.41 5.89 -3.07
C SER A 25 -1.06 5.21 -3.09
N SER A 26 -0.81 4.39 -2.10
CA SER A 26 0.36 3.53 -2.04
C SER A 26 -0.05 2.07 -2.17
N TRP A 27 0.73 1.32 -2.94
CA TRP A 27 0.64 -0.13 -2.93
C TRP A 27 1.13 -0.67 -1.57
N VAL A 28 0.28 -1.47 -0.92
CA VAL A 28 0.57 -2.27 0.28
C VAL A 28 0.60 -3.78 -0.03
N ARG A 29 1.12 -4.59 0.87
CA ARG A 29 1.29 -6.03 0.66
C ARG A 29 -0.03 -6.71 0.33
N THR A 30 -0.15 -7.16 -0.91
CA THR A 30 -1.28 -7.96 -1.37
C THR A 30 -1.05 -9.44 -1.04
N PRO A 31 -2.05 -10.16 -0.49
CA PRO A 31 -2.03 -11.61 -0.38
C PRO A 31 -1.73 -12.33 -1.70
N SER A 32 -0.99 -13.45 -1.63
CA SER A 32 -0.47 -14.13 -2.82
C SER A 32 -1.56 -14.76 -3.70
N ASP A 33 -2.65 -15.21 -3.10
CA ASP A 33 -3.84 -15.73 -3.78
C ASP A 33 -4.53 -14.63 -4.61
N ILE A 34 -4.72 -13.43 -4.05
CA ILE A 34 -5.25 -12.28 -4.78
C ILE A 34 -4.31 -11.85 -5.91
N ARG A 35 -3.00 -11.84 -5.66
CA ARG A 35 -1.98 -11.52 -6.68
C ARG A 35 -2.00 -12.50 -7.85
N LYS A 36 -2.17 -13.79 -7.60
CA LYS A 36 -2.28 -14.82 -8.65
C LYS A 36 -3.47 -14.60 -9.58
N LEU A 37 -4.54 -14.01 -9.06
CA LEU A 37 -5.73 -13.62 -9.83
C LEU A 37 -5.59 -12.23 -10.48
N GLY A 38 -4.42 -11.59 -10.39
CA GLY A 38 -4.17 -10.27 -10.98
C GLY A 38 -4.63 -9.09 -10.13
N GLY A 39 -5.06 -9.31 -8.88
CA GLY A 39 -5.45 -8.24 -7.96
C GLY A 39 -4.27 -7.59 -7.23
N ALA A 40 -4.51 -6.43 -6.64
CA ALA A 40 -3.60 -5.70 -5.77
C ALA A 40 -4.35 -4.86 -4.72
N LEU A 41 -3.76 -4.72 -3.54
CA LEU A 41 -4.28 -3.85 -2.46
C LEU A 41 -3.54 -2.52 -2.44
N PHE A 42 -4.29 -1.47 -2.19
CA PHE A 42 -3.77 -0.11 -2.10
C PHE A 42 -4.39 0.60 -0.89
N ALA A 43 -3.65 1.53 -0.32
CA ALA A 43 -4.09 2.33 0.80
C ALA A 43 -3.80 3.83 0.60
N ASP A 44 -4.66 4.67 1.16
CA ASP A 44 -4.42 6.12 1.31
C ASP A 44 -4.94 6.62 2.67
N PHE A 45 -4.56 7.83 3.06
CA PHE A 45 -5.02 8.46 4.30
C PHE A 45 -5.79 9.75 4.01
N ARG A 46 -7.11 9.72 4.15
CA ARG A 46 -7.98 10.86 3.87
C ARG A 46 -8.96 11.05 5.00
N TYR A 47 -9.34 12.29 5.26
CA TYR A 47 -10.33 12.63 6.29
C TYR A 47 -9.98 12.07 7.69
N GLY A 48 -8.68 11.95 8.00
CA GLY A 48 -8.21 11.38 9.26
C GLY A 48 -8.32 9.86 9.35
N HIS A 49 -8.58 9.16 8.25
CA HIS A 49 -8.82 7.70 8.22
C HIS A 49 -8.00 7.02 7.12
N VAL A 50 -7.60 5.77 7.38
CA VAL A 50 -6.98 4.90 6.37
C VAL A 50 -8.07 4.19 5.58
N PHE A 51 -8.04 4.36 4.27
CA PHE A 51 -8.86 3.63 3.32
C PHE A 51 -8.03 2.59 2.61
N VAL A 52 -8.58 1.39 2.46
CA VAL A 52 -7.96 0.27 1.74
C VAL A 52 -8.91 -0.23 0.67
N TYR A 53 -8.38 -0.46 -0.53
CA TYR A 53 -9.15 -0.85 -1.70
C TYR A 53 -8.36 -1.83 -2.56
N HIS A 54 -9.08 -2.51 -3.44
CA HIS A 54 -8.52 -3.44 -4.40
C HIS A 54 -8.57 -2.85 -5.81
N ASN A 55 -7.59 -3.21 -6.63
CA ASN A 55 -7.61 -2.95 -8.08
C ASN A 55 -6.85 -4.04 -8.83
N GLY A 56 -6.94 -4.05 -10.15
CA GLY A 56 -6.06 -4.82 -11.01
C GLY A 56 -4.61 -4.36 -10.84
N ALA A 57 -3.71 -5.33 -10.68
CA ALA A 57 -2.28 -5.13 -10.61
C ALA A 57 -1.76 -4.34 -11.82
N GLN A 58 -2.16 -4.77 -13.02
CA GLN A 58 -1.73 -4.19 -14.30
C GLN A 58 -2.23 -2.76 -14.49
N SER A 59 -3.41 -2.44 -13.98
CA SER A 59 -4.02 -1.10 -14.09
C SER A 59 -3.21 -0.01 -13.36
N TYR A 60 -2.25 -0.38 -12.50
CA TYR A 60 -1.59 0.56 -11.58
C TYR A 60 -0.06 0.60 -11.67
N TYR A 61 0.57 -0.31 -12.41
CA TYR A 61 2.04 -0.39 -12.53
C TYR A 61 2.70 0.84 -13.19
N GLY A 62 1.94 1.71 -13.87
CA GLY A 62 2.49 2.84 -14.61
C GLY A 62 2.61 4.17 -13.85
N VAL A 63 1.93 4.35 -12.71
CA VAL A 63 1.70 5.72 -12.18
C VAL A 63 1.74 5.89 -10.66
N ARG A 64 1.86 4.82 -9.85
CA ARG A 64 1.80 4.95 -8.38
C ARG A 64 2.96 4.28 -7.65
N ALA A 65 3.38 4.91 -6.55
CA ALA A 65 4.47 4.47 -5.69
C ALA A 65 4.01 3.38 -4.70
N PHE A 66 4.98 2.78 -4.01
CA PHE A 66 4.73 1.82 -2.94
C PHE A 66 5.40 2.29 -1.63
N ARG A 67 4.90 1.79 -0.51
CA ARG A 67 5.59 1.93 0.79
C ARG A 67 6.28 0.63 1.12
N GLY A 68 7.59 0.71 1.34
CA GLY A 68 8.42 -0.44 1.69
C GLY A 68 9.09 -0.26 3.04
N SER A 69 9.22 -1.36 3.79
CA SER A 69 10.12 -1.44 4.94
C SER A 69 11.46 -2.01 4.50
N LEU A 70 12.55 -1.38 4.94
CA LEU A 70 13.89 -1.91 4.85
C LEU A 70 14.36 -2.21 6.27
N ARG A 71 14.76 -3.46 6.54
CA ARG A 71 15.45 -3.81 7.78
C ARG A 71 16.95 -3.64 7.54
N VAL A 72 17.59 -2.89 8.43
CA VAL A 72 19.04 -2.62 8.46
C VAL A 72 19.64 -3.21 9.72
#